data_AF-A0A9N9M9A8-F1
#
_entry.id   AF-A0A9N9M9A8-F1
#
_cell.length_a   1.000
_cell.length_b   1.000
_cell.length_c   1.000
_cell.angle_alpha   90.00
_cell.angle_beta   90.00
_cell.angle_gamma   90.00
#
_symmetry.space_group_name_H-M   'P 1'
#
loop_
_entity.id
_entity.type
_entity.pdbx_description
1 polymer ?
#
loop_
_entity_poly.entity_id
_entity_poly.type
_entity_poly.pdbx_seq_one_letter_code
_entity_poly.pdbx_strand_id
1 'polypeptide(L)'
;MIFQEKISLTTSIRQRQLLRIITYWDRSILTDRHIPANRPDITLLDKRNREAYLIDVTVPDNNNMQETIQSEVLEYTELSDEIKEQWQLNKVTVVPIIMSTPGIIPYSLVKILTTLGLTKHLVAEIQSQ
;
A
#
# COMPACT_ATOMS: atom_id res chain seq x y z
N MET A 1 -13.55 42.86 -7.04
CA MET A 1 -13.21 41.95 -8.14
C MET A 1 -11.92 41.17 -7.86
N ILE A 2 -10.81 41.81 -7.46
CA ILE A 2 -9.50 41.18 -7.20
C ILE A 2 -9.51 40.12 -6.05
N PHE A 3 -10.40 40.27 -5.05
CA PHE A 3 -10.44 39.37 -3.90
C PHE A 3 -11.05 37.99 -4.23
N GLN A 4 -12.07 37.95 -5.08
CA GLN A 4 -12.73 36.71 -5.51
C GLN A 4 -11.83 35.88 -6.44
N GLU A 5 -11.02 36.57 -7.25
CA GLU A 5 -10.03 35.95 -8.13
C GLU A 5 -8.86 35.34 -7.32
N LYS A 6 -8.38 36.04 -6.28
CA LYS A 6 -7.40 35.47 -5.33
C LYS A 6 -7.97 34.25 -4.59
N ILE A 7 -9.22 34.26 -4.13
CA ILE A 7 -9.83 33.10 -3.47
C ILE A 7 -9.95 31.90 -4.44
N SER A 8 -10.34 32.15 -5.69
CA SER A 8 -10.47 31.12 -6.72
C SER A 8 -9.10 30.53 -7.12
N LEU A 9 -8.06 31.37 -7.26
CA LEU A 9 -6.69 30.93 -7.52
C LEU A 9 -6.08 30.19 -6.33
N THR A 10 -6.32 30.65 -5.10
CA THR A 10 -5.81 29.99 -3.88
C THR A 10 -6.50 28.64 -3.65
N THR A 11 -7.79 28.55 -3.96
CA THR A 11 -8.57 27.30 -3.93
C THR A 11 -8.11 26.33 -5.01
N SER A 12 -7.81 26.82 -6.22
CA SER A 12 -7.27 26.01 -7.34
C SER A 12 -5.83 25.53 -7.09
N ILE A 13 -4.97 26.36 -6.47
CA ILE A 13 -3.61 25.99 -6.06
C ILE A 13 -3.65 24.98 -4.91
N ARG A 14 -4.55 25.13 -3.94
CA ARG A 14 -4.80 24.11 -2.90
C ARG A 14 -5.35 22.82 -3.48
N GLN A 15 -6.27 22.88 -4.45
CA GLN A 15 -6.81 21.69 -5.12
C GLN A 15 -5.75 20.94 -5.94
N ARG A 16 -4.76 21.63 -6.52
CA ARG A 16 -3.59 20.99 -7.14
C ARG A 16 -2.61 20.38 -6.13
N GLN A 17 -2.61 20.82 -4.88
CA GLN A 17 -1.79 20.25 -3.79
C GLN A 17 -2.39 18.97 -3.15
N LEU A 18 -3.60 18.53 -3.53
CA LEU A 18 -4.42 17.64 -2.68
C LEU A 18 -4.42 16.14 -2.98
N LEU A 19 -3.61 15.61 -3.90
CA LEU A 19 -3.45 14.16 -4.04
C LEU A 19 -1.99 13.75 -3.84
N ARG A 20 -1.55 13.84 -2.58
CA ARG A 20 -0.26 13.31 -2.12
C ARG A 20 -0.20 11.79 -2.26
N ILE A 21 -1.30 11.12 -1.94
CA ILE A 21 -1.44 9.66 -1.98
C ILE A 21 -2.53 9.31 -3.00
N ILE A 22 -2.25 8.30 -3.84
CA ILE A 22 -3.24 7.67 -4.71
C ILE A 22 -3.43 6.23 -4.25
N THR A 23 -4.68 5.79 -4.20
CA THR A 23 -5.04 4.43 -3.84
C THR A 23 -5.74 3.75 -5.02
N TYR A 24 -5.22 2.60 -5.42
CA TYR A 24 -5.90 1.66 -6.31
C TYR A 24 -6.35 0.45 -5.49
N TRP A 25 -7.49 -0.11 -5.85
CA TRP A 25 -8.10 -1.25 -5.20
C TRP A 25 -8.49 -2.27 -6.25
N ASP A 26 -8.07 -3.52 -6.07
CA ASP A 26 -8.43 -4.67 -6.90
C ASP A 26 -8.23 -4.44 -8.41
N ARG A 27 -7.09 -3.82 -8.77
CA ARG A 27 -6.72 -3.52 -10.17
C ARG A 27 -5.41 -4.17 -10.57
N SER A 28 -5.42 -4.81 -11.74
CA SER A 28 -4.20 -5.25 -12.39
C SER A 28 -3.35 -4.06 -12.80
N ILE A 29 -2.07 -4.13 -12.46
CA ILE A 29 -1.05 -3.20 -12.89
C ILE A 29 -0.52 -3.67 -14.25
N LEU A 30 -0.54 -2.76 -15.23
CA LEU A 30 0.04 -3.01 -16.55
C LEU A 30 1.55 -2.90 -16.45
N THR A 31 2.22 -3.98 -16.86
CA THR A 31 3.68 -4.14 -16.88
C THR A 31 4.14 -4.44 -18.29
N ASP A 32 5.40 -4.14 -18.63
CA ASP A 32 5.92 -4.38 -19.98
C ASP A 32 6.19 -5.88 -20.21
N ARG A 33 6.58 -6.59 -19.15
CA ARG A 33 6.67 -8.05 -19.08
C ARG A 33 5.39 -8.66 -18.51
N HIS A 34 5.10 -9.91 -18.90
CA HIS A 34 4.02 -10.67 -18.29
C HIS A 34 4.42 -11.10 -16.87
N ILE A 35 3.72 -10.55 -15.86
CA ILE A 35 3.86 -10.92 -14.46
C ILE A 35 2.55 -11.59 -14.03
N PRO A 36 2.56 -12.88 -13.62
CA PRO A 36 1.34 -13.59 -13.21
C PRO A 36 0.62 -12.89 -12.04
N ALA A 37 1.38 -12.42 -11.06
CA ALA A 37 0.89 -11.74 -9.87
C ALA A 37 0.93 -10.22 -10.02
N ASN A 38 0.09 -9.67 -10.89
CA ASN A 38 0.06 -8.24 -11.19
C ASN A 38 -1.15 -7.50 -10.59
N ARG A 39 -1.97 -8.18 -9.78
CA ARG A 39 -3.22 -7.65 -9.22
C ARG A 39 -3.20 -7.70 -7.69
N PRO A 40 -2.50 -6.76 -7.03
CA PRO A 40 -2.58 -6.61 -5.58
C PRO A 40 -3.97 -6.14 -5.15
N ASP A 41 -4.38 -6.53 -3.93
CA ASP A 41 -5.63 -6.05 -3.33
C ASP A 41 -5.66 -4.53 -3.22
N ILE A 42 -4.56 -3.94 -2.75
CA ILE A 42 -4.43 -2.49 -2.59
C ILE A 42 -3.05 -2.02 -3.05
N THR A 43 -3.03 -0.99 -3.90
CA THR A 43 -1.81 -0.27 -4.24
C THR A 43 -1.90 1.16 -3.75
N LEU A 44 -0.97 1.56 -2.89
CA LEU A 44 -0.82 2.95 -2.47
C LEU A 44 0.39 3.57 -3.16
N LEU A 45 0.21 4.75 -3.75
CA LEU A 45 1.26 5.52 -4.40
C LEU A 45 1.42 6.87 -3.69
N ASP A 46 2.54 7.06 -2.99
CA ASP A 46 2.97 8.36 -2.49
C ASP A 46 3.73 9.10 -3.60
N LYS A 47 3.04 10.02 -4.26
CA LYS A 47 3.61 10.84 -5.34
C LYS A 47 4.70 11.78 -4.87
N ARG A 48 4.70 12.18 -3.59
CA ARG A 48 5.70 13.10 -3.04
C ARG A 48 7.00 12.39 -2.75
N ASN A 49 6.94 11.24 -2.10
CA ASN A 49 8.14 10.47 -1.75
C ASN A 49 8.59 9.58 -2.92
N ARG A 50 7.77 9.47 -3.98
CA ARG A 50 7.93 8.53 -5.10
C ARG A 50 8.04 7.10 -4.56
N GLU A 51 7.10 6.72 -3.71
CA GLU A 51 7.07 5.40 -3.10
C GLU A 51 5.74 4.71 -3.42
N ALA A 52 5.77 3.39 -3.57
CA ALA A 52 4.56 2.60 -3.63
C ALA A 52 4.54 1.48 -2.60
N TYR A 53 3.33 1.10 -2.21
CA TYR A 53 3.06 0.00 -1.30
C TYR A 53 2.08 -0.94 -2.00
N LEU A 54 2.50 -2.19 -2.20
CA LEU A 54 1.67 -3.27 -2.72
C LEU A 54 1.20 -4.07 -1.51
N ILE A 55 -0.08 -4.00 -1.22
CA ILE A 55 -0.68 -4.61 -0.03
C ILE A 55 -1.55 -5.76 -0.49
N ASP A 56 -1.30 -6.93 0.09
CA ASP A 56 -2.04 -8.17 -0.15
C ASP A 56 -2.59 -8.65 1.19
N VAL A 57 -3.84 -9.12 1.21
CA VAL A 57 -4.54 -9.50 2.45
C VAL A 57 -4.88 -10.99 2.40
N THR A 58 -4.21 -11.78 3.25
CA THR A 58 -4.38 -13.23 3.26
C THR A 58 -4.72 -13.78 4.64
N VAL A 59 -5.59 -14.79 4.63
CA VAL A 59 -5.95 -15.59 5.80
C VAL A 59 -5.28 -16.96 5.66
N PRO A 60 -4.13 -17.21 6.33
CA PRO A 60 -3.46 -18.50 6.25
C PRO A 60 -4.20 -19.54 7.09
N ASP A 61 -4.14 -20.80 6.65
CA ASP A 61 -4.48 -21.93 7.51
C ASP A 61 -3.45 -22.02 8.65
N ASN A 62 -3.94 -22.18 9.89
CA ASN A 62 -3.23 -21.97 11.17
C ASN A 62 -1.82 -22.58 11.33
N ASN A 63 -1.42 -23.51 10.46
CA ASN A 63 -0.17 -24.25 10.62
C ASN A 63 1.06 -23.53 10.05
N ASN A 64 0.95 -22.69 9.01
CA ASN A 64 2.11 -22.27 8.21
C ASN A 64 2.20 -20.76 7.90
N MET A 65 1.78 -19.88 8.83
CA MET A 65 1.74 -18.42 8.61
C MET A 65 3.04 -17.82 8.04
N GLN A 66 4.22 -18.23 8.53
CA GLN A 66 5.51 -17.68 8.06
C GLN A 66 5.85 -18.07 6.63
N GLU A 67 5.45 -19.26 6.20
CA GLU A 67 5.67 -19.72 4.82
C GLU A 67 4.75 -18.94 3.88
N THR A 68 3.49 -18.71 4.26
CA THR A 68 2.55 -17.87 3.50
C THR A 68 3.08 -16.45 3.30
N ILE A 69 3.61 -15.80 4.35
CA ILE A 69 4.24 -14.46 4.24
C ILE A 69 5.37 -14.47 3.23
N GLN A 70 6.25 -15.47 3.30
CA GLN A 70 7.43 -15.53 2.42
C GLN A 70 7.03 -15.78 0.96
N SER A 71 6.05 -16.66 0.73
CA SER A 71 5.52 -16.94 -0.61
C SER A 71 4.91 -15.70 -1.25
N GLU A 72 4.09 -14.93 -0.52
CA GLU A 72 3.49 -13.69 -1.06
C GLU A 72 4.52 -12.61 -1.35
N VAL A 73 5.48 -12.40 -0.43
CA VAL A 73 6.55 -11.43 -0.66
C VAL A 73 7.35 -11.83 -1.90
N LEU A 74 7.62 -13.12 -2.09
CA LEU A 74 8.33 -13.63 -3.26
C LEU A 74 7.53 -13.42 -4.55
N GLU A 75 6.22 -13.70 -4.53
CA GLU A 75 5.31 -13.56 -5.66
C GLU A 75 5.24 -12.11 -6.17
N TYR A 76 5.16 -11.14 -5.27
CA TYR A 76 5.12 -9.72 -5.62
C TYR A 76 6.49 -9.05 -5.80
N THR A 77 7.61 -9.77 -5.56
CA THR A 77 8.96 -9.20 -5.73
C THR A 77 9.18 -8.74 -7.16
N GLU A 78 8.83 -9.58 -8.15
CA GLU A 78 8.97 -9.23 -9.57
C GLU A 78 8.12 -8.03 -9.96
N LEU A 79 6.87 -7.98 -9.48
CA LEU A 79 6.00 -6.83 -9.70
C LEU A 79 6.61 -5.57 -9.08
N SER A 80 7.20 -5.68 -7.89
CA SER A 80 7.75 -4.54 -7.17
C SER A 80 8.92 -3.89 -7.91
N ASP A 81 9.81 -4.69 -8.49
CA ASP A 81 10.97 -4.20 -9.24
C ASP A 81 10.53 -3.56 -10.56
N GLU A 82 9.63 -4.22 -11.29
CA GLU A 82 9.09 -3.73 -12.56
C GLU A 82 8.40 -2.37 -12.38
N ILE A 83 7.47 -2.24 -11.43
CA ILE A 83 6.74 -0.97 -11.25
C ILE A 83 7.65 0.13 -10.68
N LYS A 84 8.70 -0.24 -9.94
CA LYS A 84 9.68 0.74 -9.46
C LYS A 84 10.40 1.38 -10.64
N GLU A 85 10.80 0.60 -11.62
CA GLU A 85 11.45 1.09 -12.84
C GLU A 85 10.46 1.85 -13.72
N GLN A 86 9.32 1.25 -14.05
CA GLN A 86 8.32 1.83 -14.95
C GLN A 86 7.75 3.16 -14.44
N TRP A 87 7.45 3.25 -13.13
CA TRP A 87 6.90 4.46 -12.52
C TRP A 87 7.98 5.38 -11.93
N GLN A 88 9.25 5.00 -12.08
CA GLN A 88 10.42 5.75 -11.61
C GLN A 88 10.29 6.08 -10.11
N LEU A 89 10.07 5.06 -9.29
CA LEU A 89 9.91 5.19 -7.84
C LEU A 89 11.25 5.03 -7.12
N ASN A 90 11.38 5.71 -6.00
CA ASN A 90 12.50 5.55 -5.09
C ASN A 90 12.44 4.18 -4.39
N LYS A 91 11.23 3.75 -4.02
CA LYS A 91 11.01 2.50 -3.29
C LYS A 91 9.63 1.92 -3.58
N VAL A 92 9.57 0.61 -3.66
CA VAL A 92 8.32 -0.17 -3.64
C VAL A 92 8.42 -1.13 -2.47
N THR A 93 7.36 -1.23 -1.67
CA THR A 93 7.31 -2.12 -0.51
C THR A 93 6.14 -3.07 -0.65
N VAL A 94 6.39 -4.37 -0.65
CA VAL A 94 5.35 -5.40 -0.52
C VAL A 94 4.99 -5.54 0.95
N VAL A 95 3.69 -5.46 1.24
CA VAL A 95 3.11 -5.49 2.59
C VAL A 95 2.08 -6.61 2.64
N PRO A 96 2.48 -7.83 3.03
CA PRO A 96 1.52 -8.89 3.30
C PRO A 96 0.79 -8.59 4.61
N ILE A 97 -0.52 -8.48 4.56
CA ILE A 97 -1.43 -8.39 5.71
C ILE A 97 -1.96 -9.79 5.96
N ILE A 98 -1.37 -10.46 6.93
CA ILE A 98 -1.85 -11.76 7.38
C ILE A 98 -2.87 -11.60 8.50
N MET A 99 -4.07 -12.13 8.28
CA MET A 99 -5.15 -12.20 9.26
C MET A 99 -5.40 -13.67 9.61
N SER A 100 -4.89 -14.17 10.73
CA SER A 100 -5.30 -15.50 11.22
C SER A 100 -6.63 -15.41 11.98
N THR A 101 -7.43 -16.46 11.96
CA THR A 101 -8.53 -16.62 12.93
C THR A 101 -7.90 -17.09 14.25
N PRO A 102 -7.84 -16.31 15.36
CA PRO A 102 -8.68 -15.19 15.82
C PRO A 102 -7.87 -13.90 16.10
N GLY A 103 -7.74 -13.01 15.12
CA GLY A 103 -7.18 -11.67 15.33
C GLY A 103 -5.66 -11.62 15.58
N ILE A 104 -4.89 -12.71 15.37
CA ILE A 104 -3.43 -12.64 15.53
C ILE A 104 -2.83 -11.92 14.32
N ILE A 105 -2.10 -10.84 14.61
CA ILE A 105 -1.45 -9.95 13.64
C ILE A 105 0.06 -10.22 13.66
N PRO A 106 0.72 -10.42 12.51
CA PRO A 106 2.17 -10.61 12.47
C PRO A 106 2.90 -9.33 12.88
N TYR A 107 4.03 -9.48 13.58
CA TYR A 107 4.84 -8.34 14.05
C TYR A 107 5.37 -7.46 12.89
N SER A 108 5.56 -8.05 11.71
CA SER A 108 5.91 -7.33 10.47
C SER A 108 4.87 -6.27 10.11
N LEU A 109 3.58 -6.61 10.23
CA LEU A 109 2.49 -5.67 9.97
C LEU A 109 2.47 -4.54 11.00
N VAL A 110 2.69 -4.82 12.29
CA VAL A 110 2.81 -3.77 13.32
C VAL A 110 3.94 -2.78 13.00
N LYS A 111 5.09 -3.28 12.55
CA LYS A 111 6.23 -2.44 12.14
C LYS A 111 5.90 -1.58 10.92
N ILE A 112 5.19 -2.13 9.94
CA ILE A 112 4.77 -1.42 8.73
C ILE A 112 3.72 -0.34 9.08
N LEU A 113 2.70 -0.68 9.87
CA LEU A 113 1.69 0.26 10.34
C LEU A 113 2.31 1.42 11.13
N THR A 114 3.30 1.11 11.98
CA THR A 114 4.07 2.12 12.71
C THR A 114 4.89 3.02 11.77
N THR A 115 5.47 2.46 10.70
CA THR A 115 6.22 3.22 9.68
C THR A 115 5.31 4.14 8.86
N LEU A 116 4.08 3.72 8.61
CA LEU A 116 3.04 4.52 7.93
C LEU A 116 2.41 5.59 8.84
N GLY A 117 2.81 5.68 10.10
CA GLY A 117 2.28 6.65 11.07
C GLY A 117 0.88 6.30 11.58
N LEU A 118 0.42 5.06 11.38
CA LEU A 118 -0.87 4.59 11.89
C LEU A 118 -0.75 4.23 13.38
N THR A 119 -1.68 4.73 14.19
CA THR A 119 -1.65 4.62 15.65
C THR A 119 -1.84 3.19 16.15
N LYS A 120 -1.13 2.83 17.24
CA LYS A 120 -1.20 1.52 17.92
C LYS A 120 -2.63 1.09 18.30
N HIS A 121 -3.57 2.03 18.44
CA HIS A 121 -4.98 1.73 18.73
C HIS A 121 -5.66 0.90 17.63
N LEU A 122 -5.36 1.17 16.36
CA LEU A 122 -5.92 0.44 15.22
C LEU A 122 -5.48 -1.04 15.23
N VAL A 123 -4.24 -1.29 15.67
CA VAL A 123 -3.72 -2.66 15.82
C VAL A 123 -4.51 -3.40 16.89
N ALA A 124 -4.84 -2.75 18.01
CA ALA A 124 -5.60 -3.37 19.11
C ALA A 124 -7.06 -3.64 18.72
N GLU A 125 -7.69 -2.77 17.93
CA GLU A 125 -9.07 -2.98 17.44
C GLU A 125 -9.18 -4.22 16.55
N ILE A 126 -8.20 -4.43 15.66
CA ILE A 126 -8.14 -5.61 14.77
C ILE A 126 -7.94 -6.93 15.56
N GLN A 127 -7.31 -6.88 16.74
CA GLN A 127 -7.09 -8.04 17.61
C GLN A 127 -8.29 -8.39 18.52
N SER A 128 -9.26 -7.48 18.66
CA SER A 128 -10.32 -7.57 19.67
C SER A 128 -11.67 -8.11 19.19
N GLN A 129 -11.78 -8.52 17.91
CA GLN A 129 -13.02 -9.03 17.31
C GLN A 129 -13.02 -10.54 17.15
#